data_AF-H2ZBH1-F1
#
_entry.id   AF-H2ZBH1-F1
#
_cell.length_a   1.000
_cell.length_b   1.000
_cell.length_c   1.000
_cell.angle_alpha   90.00
_cell.angle_beta   90.00
_cell.angle_gamma   90.00
#
_symmetry.space_group_name_H-M   'P 1'
#
loop_
_entity.id
_entity.type
_entity.pdbx_description
1 polymer ?
#
loop_
_entity_poly.entity_id
_entity_poly.type
_entity_poly.pdbx_seq_one_letter_code
_entity_poly.pdbx_strand_id
1 'polypeptide(L)'
;RIFYRVFEDTENPYYETASSLLIQRSNVGKSPIEIACMLGRAEILKEIIKRGCSVNEANGAGYCPVHFAAAWGKLGCLEVLVESGASVDCRTNHGELAKDIAYRYDQNHCVYYLNWAAAKLDLLAFIAHVRELIADPEKLQGIKLTKDEKSTILSSCTEKQEWVESTSDGKAEEFLEKKTELEKQVDLVLNK
;
A
#
# COMPACT_ATOMS: atom_id res chain seq x y z
N ARG A 1 20.31 -18.07 11.62
CA ARG A 1 21.51 -17.62 10.88
C ARG A 1 21.72 -18.33 9.53
N ILE A 2 21.21 -19.54 9.30
CA ILE A 2 21.44 -20.28 8.04
C ILE A 2 20.63 -19.72 6.86
N PHE A 3 19.41 -19.22 7.11
CA PHE A 3 18.51 -18.71 6.06
C PHE A 3 19.13 -17.62 5.18
N TYR A 4 19.99 -16.75 5.73
CA TYR A 4 20.58 -15.63 4.99
C TYR A 4 21.69 -16.06 4.03
N ARG A 5 22.51 -17.05 4.41
CA ARG A 5 23.73 -17.42 3.68
C ARG A 5 23.49 -17.95 2.28
N VAL A 6 22.33 -18.59 2.03
CA VAL A 6 22.01 -19.11 0.69
C VAL A 6 21.72 -17.97 -0.29
N PHE A 7 21.22 -16.84 0.19
CA PHE A 7 20.84 -15.70 -0.64
C PHE A 7 21.91 -14.60 -0.72
N GLU A 8 23.02 -14.74 0.01
CA GLU A 8 24.16 -13.83 -0.02
C GLU A 8 25.09 -14.07 -1.23
N ASP A 9 24.97 -15.24 -1.88
CA ASP A 9 25.80 -15.68 -2.99
C ASP A 9 24.91 -16.25 -4.11
N THR A 10 24.87 -15.56 -5.26
CA THR A 10 24.11 -16.00 -6.44
C THR A 10 24.70 -17.22 -7.12
N GLU A 11 25.97 -17.54 -6.87
CA GLU A 11 26.62 -18.76 -7.36
C GLU A 11 26.38 -19.96 -6.43
N ASN A 12 25.69 -19.77 -5.30
CA ASN A 12 25.34 -20.85 -4.40
C ASN A 12 24.44 -21.87 -5.13
N PRO A 13 24.79 -23.16 -5.14
CA PRO A 13 24.03 -24.17 -5.89
C PRO A 13 22.58 -24.34 -5.42
N TYR A 14 22.25 -23.84 -4.22
CA TYR A 14 20.89 -23.86 -3.67
C TYR A 14 20.12 -22.56 -3.90
N TYR A 15 20.71 -21.51 -4.51
CA TYR A 15 20.08 -20.20 -4.66
C TYR A 15 18.73 -20.30 -5.39
N GLU A 16 18.72 -20.86 -6.60
CA GLU A 16 17.50 -21.00 -7.41
C GLU A 16 16.43 -21.87 -6.72
N THR A 17 16.87 -22.96 -6.09
CA THR A 17 15.94 -23.82 -5.33
C THR A 17 15.32 -23.04 -4.17
N ALA A 18 16.13 -22.33 -3.40
CA ALA A 18 15.66 -21.52 -2.26
C ALA A 18 14.74 -20.38 -2.72
N SER A 19 15.05 -19.71 -3.83
CA SER A 19 14.21 -18.67 -4.43
C SER A 19 12.86 -19.23 -4.87
N SER A 20 12.84 -20.40 -5.54
CA SER A 20 11.58 -21.06 -5.93
C SER A 20 10.72 -21.45 -4.73
N LEU A 21 11.33 -21.82 -3.59
CA LEU A 21 10.61 -22.17 -2.37
C LEU A 21 9.94 -20.95 -1.70
N LEU A 22 10.40 -19.73 -1.95
CA LEU A 22 9.80 -18.51 -1.37
C LEU A 22 8.38 -18.23 -1.89
N ILE A 23 8.05 -18.72 -3.09
CA ILE A 23 6.74 -18.55 -3.72
C ILE A 23 5.87 -19.83 -3.64
N GLN A 24 6.47 -20.97 -3.29
CA GLN A 24 5.72 -22.22 -3.17
C GLN A 24 4.78 -22.20 -1.95
N ARG A 25 3.60 -22.79 -2.13
CA ARG A 25 2.63 -22.99 -1.06
C ARG A 25 2.86 -24.36 -0.41
N SER A 26 2.78 -24.38 0.92
CA SER A 26 2.79 -25.61 1.72
C SER A 26 1.57 -26.49 1.41
N ASN A 27 1.57 -27.71 1.95
CA ASN A 27 0.44 -28.65 1.91
C ASN A 27 -0.85 -28.10 2.54
N VAL A 28 -0.77 -27.09 3.41
CA VAL A 28 -1.92 -26.36 3.95
C VAL A 28 -2.26 -25.11 3.14
N GLY A 29 -1.70 -24.97 1.95
CA GLY A 29 -1.99 -23.90 1.00
C GLY A 29 -1.37 -22.55 1.34
N LYS A 30 -0.40 -22.48 2.25
CA LYS A 30 0.22 -21.22 2.71
C LYS A 30 1.60 -20.96 2.12
N SER A 31 1.85 -19.76 1.61
CA SER A 31 3.18 -19.34 1.16
C SER A 31 4.03 -18.77 2.31
N PRO A 32 5.37 -18.73 2.18
CA PRO A 32 6.27 -18.15 3.18
C PRO A 32 5.91 -16.73 3.64
N ILE A 33 5.49 -15.85 2.71
CA ILE A 33 5.07 -14.49 3.06
C ILE A 33 3.83 -14.49 3.95
N GLU A 34 2.86 -15.37 3.68
CA GLU A 34 1.64 -15.52 4.48
C GLU A 34 1.97 -16.05 5.88
N ILE A 35 2.87 -17.03 5.98
CA ILE A 35 3.34 -17.57 7.26
C ILE A 35 4.05 -16.49 8.08
N ALA A 36 4.94 -15.70 7.45
CA ALA A 36 5.62 -14.59 8.12
C ALA A 36 4.62 -13.56 8.65
N CYS A 37 3.58 -13.23 7.87
CA CYS A 37 2.51 -12.33 8.28
C CYS A 37 1.67 -12.88 9.44
N MET A 38 1.31 -14.17 9.42
CA MET A 38 0.56 -14.80 10.52
C MET A 38 1.37 -14.84 11.83
N LEU A 39 2.68 -15.12 11.72
CA LEU A 39 3.57 -15.25 12.87
C LEU A 39 4.17 -13.92 13.36
N GLY A 40 3.90 -12.80 12.66
CA GLY A 40 4.42 -11.49 13.03
C GLY A 40 5.92 -11.32 12.82
N ARG A 41 6.51 -12.04 11.85
CA ARG A 41 7.96 -12.05 11.60
C ARG A 41 8.36 -10.95 10.62
N ALA A 42 8.22 -9.68 11.02
CA ALA A 42 8.48 -8.52 10.16
C ALA A 42 9.89 -8.52 9.52
N GLU A 43 10.93 -8.91 10.25
CA GLU A 43 12.29 -8.98 9.70
C GLU A 43 12.47 -10.09 8.67
N ILE A 44 11.78 -11.23 8.84
CA ILE A 44 11.78 -12.29 7.83
C ILE A 44 10.96 -11.84 6.62
N LEU A 45 9.85 -11.15 6.85
CA LEU A 45 8.99 -10.60 5.81
C LEU A 45 9.75 -9.60 4.91
N LYS A 46 10.49 -8.66 5.49
CA LYS A 46 11.37 -7.72 4.74
C LYS A 46 12.32 -8.46 3.80
N GLU A 47 12.94 -9.53 4.29
CA GLU A 47 13.88 -10.34 3.51
C GLU A 47 13.21 -11.12 2.39
N ILE A 48 12.01 -11.65 2.62
CA ILE A 48 11.22 -12.33 1.58
C ILE A 48 10.86 -11.34 0.47
N ILE A 49 10.39 -10.13 0.84
CA ILE A 49 10.01 -9.07 -0.10
C ILE A 49 11.23 -8.60 -0.91
N LYS A 50 12.37 -8.39 -0.27
CA LYS A 50 13.63 -7.98 -0.93
C LYS A 50 14.07 -8.95 -2.04
N ARG A 51 13.61 -10.21 -1.98
CA ARG A 51 13.90 -11.25 -2.98
C ARG A 51 12.86 -11.34 -4.09
N GLY A 52 12.03 -10.31 -4.25
CA GLY A 52 11.08 -10.19 -5.35
C GLY A 52 9.74 -10.90 -5.13
N CYS A 53 9.46 -11.38 -3.92
CA CYS A 53 8.14 -11.92 -3.62
C CYS A 53 7.08 -10.82 -3.65
N SER A 54 5.98 -11.08 -4.36
CA SER A 54 4.88 -10.12 -4.47
C SER A 54 4.18 -9.91 -3.13
N VAL A 55 4.00 -8.64 -2.76
CA VAL A 55 3.23 -8.23 -1.58
C VAL A 55 1.72 -8.19 -1.83
N ASN A 56 1.29 -8.34 -3.08
CA ASN A 56 -0.10 -8.23 -3.54
C ASN A 56 -0.65 -9.53 -4.15
N GLU A 57 0.14 -10.60 -4.18
CA GLU A 57 -0.32 -11.87 -4.76
C GLU A 57 -1.41 -12.49 -3.87
N ALA A 58 -2.58 -12.69 -4.46
CA ALA A 58 -3.71 -13.31 -3.79
C ALA A 58 -3.65 -14.84 -3.89
N ASN A 59 -4.07 -15.53 -2.84
CA ASN A 59 -4.32 -16.97 -2.91
C ASN A 59 -5.63 -17.29 -3.66
N GLY A 60 -5.96 -18.57 -3.83
CA GLY A 60 -7.18 -19.00 -4.52
C GLY A 60 -8.51 -18.52 -3.91
N ALA A 61 -8.48 -18.00 -2.67
CA ALA A 61 -9.62 -17.40 -2.00
C ALA A 61 -9.62 -15.86 -2.03
N GLY A 62 -8.70 -15.24 -2.78
CA GLY A 62 -8.57 -13.78 -2.89
C GLY A 62 -7.79 -13.13 -1.74
N TYR A 63 -7.18 -13.90 -0.83
CA TYR A 63 -6.44 -13.34 0.29
C TYR A 63 -5.02 -12.94 -0.14
N CYS A 64 -4.74 -11.63 -0.14
CA CYS A 64 -3.40 -11.05 -0.18
C CYS A 64 -2.70 -11.07 1.19
N PRO A 65 -1.36 -10.91 1.25
CA PRO A 65 -0.57 -10.86 2.49
C PRO A 65 -1.13 -9.94 3.60
N VAL A 66 -1.64 -8.76 3.24
CA VAL A 66 -2.23 -7.79 4.18
C VAL A 66 -3.39 -8.38 5.00
N HIS A 67 -4.21 -9.27 4.42
CA HIS A 67 -5.30 -9.92 5.14
C HIS A 67 -4.79 -10.84 6.24
N PHE A 68 -3.66 -11.53 6.03
CA PHE A 68 -3.08 -12.42 7.03
C PHE A 68 -2.47 -11.64 8.20
N ALA A 69 -1.73 -10.57 7.91
CA ALA A 69 -1.19 -9.72 8.97
C ALA A 69 -2.32 -9.07 9.79
N ALA A 70 -3.38 -8.62 9.12
CA ALA A 70 -4.57 -8.05 9.73
C ALA A 70 -5.33 -9.05 10.62
N ALA A 71 -5.62 -10.26 10.11
CA ALA A 71 -6.33 -11.30 10.86
C ALA A 71 -5.64 -11.70 12.17
N TRP A 72 -4.30 -11.64 12.19
CA TRP A 72 -3.48 -12.05 13.33
C TRP A 72 -2.96 -10.89 14.18
N GLY A 73 -3.39 -9.65 13.90
CA GLY A 73 -3.02 -8.48 14.69
C GLY A 73 -1.56 -8.06 14.55
N LYS A 74 -0.90 -8.41 13.43
CA LYS A 74 0.54 -8.23 13.26
C LYS A 74 0.85 -6.87 12.62
N LEU A 75 0.72 -5.81 13.40
CA LEU A 75 0.92 -4.42 12.95
C LEU A 75 2.28 -4.19 12.28
N GLY A 76 3.38 -4.64 12.88
CA GLY A 76 4.71 -4.48 12.26
C GLY A 76 4.86 -5.21 10.92
N CYS A 77 4.05 -6.23 10.63
CA CYS A 77 4.00 -6.83 9.29
C CYS A 77 3.14 -6.01 8.34
N LEU A 78 2.05 -5.40 8.81
CA LEU A 78 1.25 -4.47 7.99
C LEU A 78 2.09 -3.26 7.58
N GLU A 79 2.86 -2.69 8.49
CA GLU A 79 3.79 -1.58 8.22
C GLU A 79 4.75 -1.94 7.08
N VAL A 80 5.46 -3.07 7.21
CA VAL A 80 6.39 -3.55 6.18
C VAL A 80 5.69 -3.77 4.84
N LEU A 81 4.49 -4.36 4.84
CA LEU A 81 3.74 -4.61 3.59
C LEU A 81 3.36 -3.29 2.90
N VAL A 82 2.77 -2.35 3.63
CA VAL A 82 2.32 -1.06 3.09
C VAL A 82 3.52 -0.23 2.60
N GLU A 83 4.60 -0.18 3.38
CA GLU A 83 5.87 0.47 2.96
C GLU A 83 6.46 -0.16 1.70
N SER A 84 6.22 -1.46 1.49
CA SER A 84 6.66 -2.21 0.31
C SER A 84 5.67 -2.15 -0.86
N GLY A 85 4.65 -1.28 -0.80
CA GLY A 85 3.67 -1.10 -1.88
C GLY A 85 2.52 -2.11 -1.90
N ALA A 86 2.19 -2.72 -0.76
CA ALA A 86 0.99 -3.53 -0.65
C ALA A 86 -0.27 -2.65 -0.74
N SER A 87 -1.24 -3.08 -1.53
CA SER A 87 -2.55 -2.47 -1.59
C SER A 87 -3.36 -2.87 -0.36
N VAL A 88 -3.88 -1.87 0.35
CA VAL A 88 -4.81 -2.06 1.48
C VAL A 88 -6.26 -2.24 1.03
N ASP A 89 -6.53 -2.02 -0.26
CA ASP A 89 -7.86 -2.13 -0.89
C ASP A 89 -8.11 -3.48 -1.58
N CYS A 90 -7.16 -4.42 -1.48
CA CYS A 90 -7.37 -5.79 -1.93
C CYS A 90 -8.59 -6.41 -1.24
N ARG A 91 -9.43 -7.10 -2.01
CA ARG A 91 -10.63 -7.79 -1.52
C ARG A 91 -10.49 -9.30 -1.66
N THR A 92 -10.93 -10.02 -0.63
CA THR A 92 -11.13 -11.47 -0.72
C THR A 92 -12.26 -11.80 -1.70
N ASN A 93 -12.43 -13.08 -2.04
CA ASN A 93 -13.56 -13.54 -2.85
C ASN A 93 -14.93 -13.29 -2.19
N HIS A 94 -14.96 -13.00 -0.88
CA HIS A 94 -16.16 -12.59 -0.14
C HIS A 94 -16.35 -11.06 -0.07
N GLY A 95 -15.47 -10.29 -0.73
CA GLY A 95 -15.53 -8.83 -0.74
C GLY A 95 -14.92 -8.16 0.48
N GLU A 96 -14.31 -8.91 1.41
CA GLU A 96 -13.73 -8.36 2.65
C GLU A 96 -12.37 -7.70 2.37
N LEU A 97 -12.17 -6.52 2.94
CA LEU A 97 -10.86 -5.85 3.02
C LEU A 97 -10.06 -6.38 4.22
N ALA A 98 -8.76 -6.11 4.24
CA ALA A 98 -7.92 -6.42 5.39
C ALA A 98 -8.46 -5.81 6.70
N LYS A 99 -9.02 -4.60 6.65
CA LYS A 99 -9.60 -3.94 7.84
C LYS A 99 -10.88 -4.61 8.35
N ASP A 100 -11.69 -5.16 7.45
CA ASP A 100 -12.93 -5.86 7.81
C ASP A 100 -12.60 -7.17 8.54
N ILE A 101 -11.54 -7.84 8.09
CA ILE A 101 -11.00 -9.03 8.75
C ILE A 101 -10.40 -8.66 10.11
N ALA A 102 -9.56 -7.61 10.19
CA ALA A 102 -9.02 -7.14 11.46
C ALA A 102 -10.14 -6.84 12.48
N TYR A 103 -11.21 -6.17 12.04
CA TYR A 103 -12.37 -5.85 12.86
C TYR A 103 -13.06 -7.11 13.40
N ARG A 104 -13.36 -8.08 12.53
CA ARG A 104 -13.97 -9.37 12.92
C ARG A 104 -13.16 -10.15 13.96
N TYR A 105 -11.84 -10.02 13.94
CA TYR A 105 -10.92 -10.67 14.88
C TYR A 105 -10.49 -9.75 16.04
N ASP A 106 -11.17 -8.62 16.24
CA ASP A 106 -10.93 -7.65 17.32
C ASP A 106 -9.48 -7.08 17.34
N GLN A 107 -8.88 -6.93 16.16
CA GLN A 107 -7.54 -6.37 15.98
C GLN A 107 -7.60 -4.86 15.74
N ASN A 108 -8.11 -4.12 16.73
CA ASN A 108 -8.44 -2.70 16.60
C ASN A 108 -7.25 -1.82 16.17
N HIS A 109 -6.04 -2.10 16.67
CA HIS A 109 -4.83 -1.40 16.24
C HIS A 109 -4.53 -1.58 14.75
N CYS A 110 -4.82 -2.75 14.19
CA CYS A 110 -4.70 -3.00 12.75
C CYS A 110 -5.81 -2.28 11.96
N VAL A 111 -7.03 -2.19 12.50
CA VAL A 111 -8.11 -1.40 11.87
C VAL A 111 -7.73 0.06 11.76
N TYR A 112 -7.22 0.66 12.85
CA TYR A 112 -6.77 2.05 12.85
C TYR A 112 -5.65 2.28 11.83
N TYR A 113 -4.64 1.41 11.82
CA TYR A 113 -3.53 1.50 10.88
C TYR A 113 -4.00 1.36 9.41
N LEU A 114 -4.88 0.41 9.12
CA LEU A 114 -5.36 0.19 7.75
C LEU A 114 -6.25 1.34 7.24
N ASN A 115 -7.06 1.94 8.11
CA ASN A 115 -7.81 3.15 7.76
C ASN A 115 -6.88 4.33 7.48
N TRP A 116 -5.86 4.51 8.33
CA TRP A 116 -4.82 5.52 8.11
C TRP A 116 -4.08 5.32 6.80
N ALA A 117 -3.62 4.10 6.54
CA ALA A 117 -2.88 3.75 5.32
C ALA A 117 -3.74 3.97 4.06
N ALA A 118 -5.02 3.57 4.11
CA ALA A 118 -5.95 3.80 3.01
C ALA A 118 -6.14 5.29 2.71
N ALA A 119 -6.38 6.11 3.74
CA ALA A 119 -6.55 7.55 3.56
C ALA A 119 -5.27 8.23 3.03
N LYS A 120 -4.10 7.83 3.52
CA LYS A 120 -2.80 8.31 3.04
C LYS A 120 -2.56 7.96 1.58
N LEU A 121 -2.76 6.70 1.21
CA LEU A 121 -2.57 6.22 -0.16
C LEU A 121 -3.57 6.87 -1.13
N ASP A 122 -4.81 7.06 -0.71
CA ASP A 122 -5.86 7.73 -1.49
C ASP A 122 -5.51 9.21 -1.79
N LEU A 123 -5.03 9.95 -0.78
CA LEU A 123 -4.54 11.32 -1.00
C LEU A 123 -3.35 11.36 -1.98
N LEU A 124 -2.38 10.46 -1.82
CA LEU A 124 -1.22 10.38 -2.71
C LEU A 124 -1.62 10.02 -4.15
N ALA A 125 -2.53 9.07 -4.33
CA ALA A 125 -3.07 8.70 -5.63
C ALA A 125 -3.81 9.88 -6.28
N PHE A 126 -4.59 10.63 -5.49
CA PHE A 126 -5.28 11.83 -5.98
C PHE A 126 -4.29 12.94 -6.40
N ILE A 127 -3.26 13.23 -5.60
CA ILE A 127 -2.20 14.18 -5.97
C ILE A 127 -1.52 13.78 -7.29
N ALA A 128 -1.18 12.49 -7.44
CA ALA A 128 -0.56 11.98 -8.66
C ALA A 128 -1.50 12.15 -9.86
N HIS A 129 -2.77 11.81 -9.70
CA HIS A 129 -3.79 11.97 -10.74
C HIS A 129 -3.95 13.43 -11.18
N VAL A 130 -4.05 14.37 -10.24
CA VAL A 130 -4.18 15.80 -10.54
C VAL A 130 -2.96 16.32 -11.31
N ARG A 131 -1.75 15.91 -10.94
CA ARG A 131 -0.54 16.29 -11.66
C ARG A 131 -0.50 15.73 -13.07
N GLU A 132 -0.92 14.49 -13.25
CA GLU A 132 -1.02 13.86 -14.57
C GLU A 132 -2.05 14.58 -15.44
N LEU A 133 -3.21 14.94 -14.89
CA LEU A 133 -4.26 15.72 -15.56
C LEU A 133 -3.76 17.09 -16.03
N ILE A 134 -2.92 17.77 -15.24
CA ILE A 134 -2.35 19.07 -15.60
C ILE A 134 -1.23 18.94 -16.65
N ALA A 135 -0.46 17.86 -16.56
CA ALA A 135 0.65 17.57 -17.48
C ALA A 135 0.16 17.16 -18.88
N ASP A 136 -1.01 16.51 -18.96
CA ASP A 136 -1.63 16.05 -20.20
C ASP A 136 -2.92 16.85 -20.52
N PRO A 137 -2.84 17.87 -21.39
CA PRO A 137 -3.98 18.70 -21.75
C PRO A 137 -5.12 17.94 -22.47
N GLU A 138 -4.87 16.76 -23.04
CA GLU A 138 -5.92 15.96 -23.70
C GLU A 138 -6.92 15.42 -22.68
N LYS A 139 -6.47 15.13 -21.45
CA LYS A 139 -7.32 14.64 -20.35
C LYS A 139 -8.27 15.69 -19.80
N LEU A 140 -8.03 16.97 -20.08
CA LEU A 140 -8.90 18.08 -19.66
C LEU A 140 -10.19 18.20 -20.50
N GLN A 141 -10.46 17.28 -21.43
CA GLN A 141 -11.69 17.24 -22.22
C GLN A 141 -12.05 18.57 -22.91
N GLY A 142 -11.03 19.37 -23.27
CA GLY A 142 -11.19 20.68 -23.90
C GLY A 142 -11.19 21.88 -22.95
N ILE A 143 -11.12 21.69 -21.63
CA ILE A 143 -10.96 22.76 -20.64
C ILE A 143 -9.56 23.39 -20.79
N LYS A 144 -9.52 24.70 -21.07
CA LYS A 144 -8.27 25.47 -21.14
C LYS A 144 -7.94 26.09 -19.78
N LEU A 145 -6.89 25.58 -19.16
CA LEU A 145 -6.32 26.14 -17.94
C LEU A 145 -5.28 27.23 -18.26
N THR A 146 -5.38 28.35 -17.56
CA THR A 146 -4.39 29.43 -17.59
C THR A 146 -3.10 28.98 -16.88
N LYS A 147 -2.01 29.69 -17.14
CA LYS A 147 -0.72 29.42 -16.46
C LYS A 147 -0.84 29.55 -14.95
N ASP A 148 -1.61 30.54 -14.48
CA ASP A 148 -1.77 30.83 -13.06
C ASP A 148 -2.60 29.73 -12.38
N GLU A 149 -3.70 29.28 -12.98
CA GLU A 149 -4.52 28.15 -12.48
C GLU A 149 -3.71 26.86 -12.34
N LYS A 150 -2.91 26.54 -13.36
CA LYS A 150 -1.99 25.38 -13.29
C LYS A 150 -1.00 25.54 -12.14
N SER A 151 -0.41 26.72 -12.00
CA SER A 151 0.56 26.99 -10.92
C SER A 151 -0.06 26.85 -9.53
N THR A 152 -1.29 27.33 -9.34
CA THR A 152 -2.01 27.24 -8.06
C THR A 152 -2.34 25.80 -7.67
N ILE A 153 -2.86 25.00 -8.60
CA ILE A 153 -3.17 23.59 -8.28
C ILE A 153 -1.89 22.80 -8.02
N LEU A 154 -0.85 23.01 -8.83
CA LEU A 154 0.44 22.32 -8.65
C LEU A 154 1.11 22.70 -7.33
N SER A 155 1.03 23.96 -6.88
CA SER A 155 1.57 24.35 -5.58
C SER A 155 0.81 23.67 -4.43
N SER A 156 -0.52 23.58 -4.51
CA SER A 156 -1.33 22.85 -3.52
C SER A 156 -1.02 21.35 -3.49
N CYS A 157 -0.79 20.73 -4.66
CA CYS A 157 -0.34 19.35 -4.75
C CYS A 157 1.00 19.14 -4.05
N THR A 158 1.96 20.06 -4.25
CA THR A 158 3.28 20.00 -3.60
C THR A 158 3.17 20.18 -2.10
N GLU A 159 2.43 21.18 -1.62
CA GLU A 159 2.20 21.41 -0.18
C GLU A 159 1.61 20.16 0.50
N LYS A 160 0.60 19.55 -0.11
CA LYS A 160 -0.06 18.36 0.45
C LYS A 160 0.86 17.14 0.42
N GLN A 161 1.70 16.99 -0.61
CA GLN A 161 2.69 15.93 -0.62
C GLN A 161 3.74 16.11 0.48
N GLU A 162 4.29 17.31 0.63
CA GLU A 162 5.27 17.62 1.69
C GLU A 162 4.67 17.38 3.09
N TRP A 163 3.38 17.70 3.26
CA TRP A 163 2.64 17.38 4.48
C TRP A 163 2.54 15.87 4.73
N VAL A 164 2.22 15.06 3.71
CA VAL A 164 2.17 13.60 3.82
C VAL A 164 3.55 13.00 4.16
N GLU A 165 4.63 13.56 3.62
CA GLU A 165 6.01 13.10 3.87
C GLU A 165 6.53 13.47 5.26
N SER A 166 6.11 14.62 5.79
CA SER A 166 6.49 15.10 7.13
C SER A 166 5.63 14.55 8.26
N THR A 167 4.42 14.06 7.96
CA THR A 167 3.46 13.58 8.95
C THR A 167 3.59 12.09 9.18
N SER A 168 4.01 11.70 10.39
CA SER A 168 4.18 10.29 10.80
C SER A 168 3.05 9.76 11.69
N ASP A 169 2.35 10.66 12.38
CA ASP A 169 1.34 10.39 13.41
C ASP A 169 -0.06 10.97 13.10
N GLY A 170 -0.22 11.59 11.93
CA GLY A 170 -1.50 12.16 11.50
C GLY A 170 -2.61 11.12 11.47
N LYS A 171 -3.83 11.52 11.82
CA LYS A 171 -4.99 10.62 11.83
C LYS A 171 -5.56 10.46 10.43
N ALA A 172 -6.28 9.36 10.18
CA ALA A 172 -6.92 9.12 8.89
C ALA A 172 -7.77 10.32 8.43
N GLU A 173 -8.54 10.91 9.34
CA GLU A 173 -9.41 12.07 9.08
C GLU A 173 -8.65 13.27 8.49
N GLU A 174 -7.41 13.52 8.93
CA GLU A 174 -6.60 14.63 8.44
C GLU A 174 -6.19 14.45 6.96
N PHE A 175 -5.89 13.20 6.55
CA PHE A 175 -5.61 12.88 5.15
C PHE A 175 -6.87 13.07 4.28
N LEU A 176 -8.04 12.63 4.78
CA LEU A 176 -9.32 12.83 4.10
C LEU A 176 -9.67 14.32 3.94
N GLU A 177 -9.42 15.13 4.97
CA GLU A 177 -9.62 16.59 4.92
C GLU A 177 -8.71 17.24 3.88
N LYS A 178 -7.43 16.88 3.87
CA LYS A 178 -6.44 17.38 2.88
C LYS A 178 -6.82 16.99 1.46
N LYS A 179 -7.34 15.78 1.25
CA LYS A 179 -7.87 15.35 -0.05
C LYS A 179 -9.08 16.18 -0.47
N THR A 180 -10.07 16.31 0.42
CA THR A 180 -11.30 17.09 0.17
C THR A 180 -10.98 18.56 -0.15
N GLU A 181 -9.98 19.14 0.52
CA GLU A 181 -9.50 20.49 0.26
C GLU A 181 -8.92 20.63 -1.16
N LEU A 182 -8.10 19.67 -1.60
CA LEU A 182 -7.54 19.66 -2.95
C LEU A 182 -8.62 19.43 -4.02
N GLU A 183 -9.55 18.50 -3.78
CA GLU A 183 -10.70 18.24 -4.66
C GLU A 183 -11.48 19.51 -4.94
N LYS A 184 -11.85 20.27 -3.89
CA LYS A 184 -12.54 21.55 -4.03
C LYS A 184 -11.76 22.56 -4.87
N GLN A 185 -10.44 22.65 -4.68
CA GLN A 185 -9.60 23.56 -5.45
C GLN A 185 -9.54 23.17 -6.93
N VAL A 186 -9.44 21.86 -7.22
CA VAL A 186 -9.46 21.32 -8.58
C VAL A 186 -10.82 21.57 -9.23
N ASP A 187 -11.91 21.27 -8.54
CA ASP A 187 -13.28 21.46 -9.05
C ASP A 187 -13.60 22.92 -9.37
N LEU A 188 -13.15 23.86 -8.53
CA LEU A 188 -13.31 25.31 -8.77
C LEU A 188 -12.65 25.76 -10.07
N VAL A 189 -11.55 25.11 -10.46
CA VAL A 189 -10.78 25.46 -11.65
C VAL A 189 -11.28 24.72 -12.89
N LEU A 190 -11.75 23.48 -12.74
CA LEU A 190 -12.23 22.66 -13.86
C LEU A 190 -13.68 22.97 -14.26
N ASN A 191 -14.55 23.33 -13.31
CA ASN A 191 -15.99 23.54 -13.58
C ASN A 191 -16.37 25.02 -13.84
N LYS A 192 -15.41 25.83 -14.30
CA LYS A 192 -15.61 27.24 -14.65
C LYS A 192 -16.19 27.46 -16.04
#